data_AF-A0A914R8Q6-F1
#
_entry.id   AF-A0A914R8Q6-F1
#
_cell.length_a   1.000
_cell.length_b   1.000
_cell.length_c   1.000
_cell.angle_alpha   90.00
_cell.angle_beta   90.00
_cell.angle_gamma   90.00
#
_symmetry.space_group_name_H-M   'P 1'
#
loop_
_entity.id
_entity.type
_entity.pdbx_description
1 polymer ?
#
loop_
_entity_poly.entity_id
_entity_poly.type
_entity_poly.pdbx_seq_one_letter_code
_entity_poly.pdbx_strand_id
1 'polypeptide(L)' 'MLIKDMIPEDDSIDTVEELQSLVLTCLYISYSYMGNEISYPLKPFIVDQVNLYFAKLYSTY' A
#
# COMPACT_ATOMS: atom_id res chain seq x y z
N MET A 1 -10.12 9.46 1.49
CA MET A 1 -8.98 9.67 0.56
C MET A 1 -8.02 8.56 0.91
N LEU A 2 -7.78 7.58 0.03
CA LEU A 2 -7.26 6.25 0.38
C LEU A 2 -6.13 6.24 1.43
N ILE A 3 -5.17 7.16 1.31
CA ILE A 3 -4.06 7.33 2.25
C ILE A 3 -4.54 7.73 3.66
N LYS A 4 -5.46 8.68 3.79
CA LYS A 4 -6.04 9.08 5.09
C LYS A 4 -6.78 7.94 5.79
N ASP A 5 -7.37 7.03 5.02
CA ASP A 5 -8.17 5.92 5.55
C ASP A 5 -7.28 4.70 5.89
N MET A 6 -6.10 4.61 5.28
CA MET A 6 -5.11 3.54 5.50
C MET A 6 -4.07 3.90 6.56
N ILE A 7 -3.76 5.18 6.75
CA ILE A 7 -2.85 5.63 7.81
C ILE A 7 -3.53 5.39 9.17
N PRO A 8 -2.93 4.59 10.06
CA PRO A 8 -3.43 4.42 11.42
C PRO A 8 -3.42 5.75 12.19
N GLU A 9 -4.47 6.01 12.97
CA GLU A 9 -4.59 7.23 13.79
C GLU A 9 -3.67 7.22 15.02
N ASP A 10 -3.15 6.04 15.39
CA ASP A 10 -2.42 5.77 16.62
C ASP A 10 -0.88 5.92 16.53
N ASP A 11 -0.37 6.74 15.61
CA ASP A 11 1.08 6.94 15.37
C ASP A 11 1.87 5.62 15.20
N SER A 12 1.21 4.53 14.79
CA SER A 12 1.81 3.18 14.69
C SER A 12 2.71 2.97 13.48
N ILE A 13 3.16 4.06 12.86
CA ILE A 13 4.17 4.07 11.80
C ILE A 13 5.49 4.53 12.43
N ASP A 14 6.37 3.59 12.71
CA ASP A 14 7.63 3.83 13.44
C ASP A 14 8.76 4.26 12.48
N THR A 15 8.64 3.92 11.19
CA THR A 15 9.72 4.12 10.21
C THR A 15 9.26 4.77 8.91
N VAL A 16 10.20 5.43 8.21
CA VAL A 16 9.95 6.06 6.90
C VAL A 16 9.63 4.99 5.85
N GLU A 17 10.27 3.82 5.97
CA GLU A 17 10.07 2.67 5.09
C GLU A 17 8.63 2.13 5.19
N GLU A 18 8.05 2.10 6.40
CA GLU A 18 6.66 1.67 6.62
C GLU A 18 5.68 2.64 5.98
N LEU A 19 5.92 3.95 6.15
CA LEU A 19 5.13 4.99 5.50
C LEU A 19 5.22 4.88 3.97
N GLN A 20 6.44 4.71 3.44
CA GLN A 20 6.68 4.57 2.00
C GLN A 20 5.95 3.34 1.45
N SER A 21 6.02 2.22 2.16
CA SER A 21 5.32 0.97 1.83
C SER A 21 3.80 1.16 1.77
N LEU A 22 3.22 1.86 2.75
CA LEU A 22 1.80 2.17 2.79
C LEU A 22 1.36 3.06 1.63
N VAL A 23 2.13 4.11 1.34
CA VAL A 23 1.86 5.03 0.23
C VAL A 23 1.96 4.31 -1.12
N LEU A 24 2.97 3.46 -1.32
CA LEU A 24 3.13 2.68 -2.56
C LEU A 24 2.01 1.65 -2.74
N THR A 25 1.53 1.06 -1.65
CA THR A 25 0.36 0.16 -1.67
C THR A 25 -0.90 0.92 -2.09
N CYS A 26 -1.16 2.09 -1.49
CA CYS A 26 -2.27 2.96 -1.88
C CYS A 26 -2.17 3.39 -3.35
N LEU A 27 -0.95 3.69 -3.82
CA LEU A 27 -0.68 4.05 -5.19
C LEU A 27 -0.98 2.88 -6.14
N TYR A 28 -0.52 1.66 -5.80
CA TYR A 28 -0.79 0.46 -6.59
C TYR A 28 -2.30 0.17 -6.70
N ILE A 29 -3.04 0.28 -5.59
CA ILE A 29 -4.50 0.13 -5.59
C ILE A 29 -5.14 1.21 -6.47
N SER A 30 -4.68 2.45 -6.36
CA SER A 30 -5.21 3.56 -7.17
C SER A 30 -4.97 3.33 -8.67
N TYR A 31 -3.78 2.86 -9.06
CA TYR A 31 -3.51 2.46 -10.45
C TYR A 31 -4.38 1.27 -10.87
N SER A 32 -4.60 0.30 -9.99
CA SER A 32 -5.43 -0.87 -10.30
C SER A 32 -6.91 -0.52 -10.49
N TYR A 33 -7.45 0.47 -9.76
CA TYR A 33 -8.86 0.85 -9.81
C TYR A 33 -9.17 2.02 -10.75
N MET A 34 -8.24 2.96 -10.93
CA MET A 34 -8.44 4.18 -11.74
C MET A 34 -7.57 4.20 -13.00
N GLY A 35 -6.67 3.23 -13.16
CA GLY A 35 -5.79 3.14 -14.30
C GLY A 35 -6.52 2.69 -15.57
N ASN A 36 -5.98 3.11 -16.71
CA ASN A 36 -6.52 2.75 -18.03
C ASN A 36 -6.12 1.33 -18.47
N GLU A 37 -5.02 0.81 -17.93
CA GLU A 37 -4.52 -0.54 -18.20
C GLU A 37 -5.22 -1.59 -17.33
N ILE A 38 -5.37 -2.80 -17.88
CA ILE A 38 -5.99 -3.94 -17.19
C ILE A 38 -5.18 -4.48 -16.02
N SER A 39 -3.88 -4.20 -15.96
CA SER A 39 -3.00 -4.60 -14.87
C SER A 39 -1.71 -3.79 -14.87
N TYR A 40 -1.13 -3.62 -13.68
CA TYR A 40 0.18 -2.98 -13.50
C TYR A 40 1.15 -3.98 -12.86
N PRO A 41 2.41 -4.01 -13.30
CA PRO A 41 3.41 -4.88 -12.67
C PRO A 41 3.61 -4.47 -11.21
N LEU A 42 3.68 -5.43 -10.30
CA LEU A 42 3.79 -5.17 -8.86
C LEU A 42 5.21 -4.73 -8.45
N LYS A 43 6.24 -5.21 -9.16
CA LYS A 43 7.67 -5.00 -8.86
C LYS A 43 8.10 -3.53 -8.61
N PRO A 44 7.59 -2.52 -9.34
CA PRO A 44 7.91 -1.11 -9.08
C PRO A 44 7.32 -0.55 -7.77
N PHE A 45 6.31 -1.23 -7.21
CA PHE A 45 5.60 -0.81 -6.01
C PHE A 45 6.00 -1.60 -4.77
N ILE A 46 6.86 -2.61 -4.91
CA ILE A 46 7.38 -3.42 -3.79
C ILE A 46 8.66 -2.79 -3.26
N VAL A 47 8.61 -2.38 -2.00
CA VAL A 47 9.76 -2.22 -1.11
C VAL A 47 9.69 -3.39 -0.12
N ASP A 48 10.79 -3.86 0.48
CA ASP A 48 10.80 -5.13 1.27
C ASP A 48 9.69 -5.25 2.34
N GLN A 49 9.18 -4.14 2.88
CA GLN A 49 8.08 -4.09 3.85
C GLN A 49 6.66 -4.11 3.24
N VAL A 50 6.52 -3.93 1.93
CA VAL A 50 5.24 -3.98 1.21
C VAL A 50 4.57 -5.34 1.37
N ASN A 51 5.37 -6.41 1.47
CA ASN A 51 4.85 -7.75 1.78
C ASN A 51 4.08 -7.80 3.10
N LEU A 52 4.45 -7.04 4.13
CA LEU A 52 3.77 -7.06 5.43
C LEU A 52 2.39 -6.39 5.35
N TYR A 53 2.26 -5.23 4.70
CA TYR A 53 0.97 -4.55 4.58
C TYR A 53 0.04 -5.22 3.57
N PHE A 54 0.57 -5.71 2.45
CA PHE A 54 -0.22 -6.55 1.53
C PHE A 54 -0.69 -7.82 2.24
N ALA A 55 0.17 -8.52 2.98
CA ALA A 55 -0.23 -9.70 3.75
C ALA A 55 -1.28 -9.37 4.82
N LYS A 56 -1.18 -8.22 5.50
CA LYS A 56 -2.17 -7.78 6.50
C LYS A 56 -3.54 -7.48 5.87
N LEU A 57 -3.54 -6.87 4.68
CA LEU A 57 -4.76 -6.68 3.86
C LEU A 57 -5.38 -8.01 3.43
N TYR A 58 -4.58 -9.00 3.00
CA TYR A 58 -5.09 -10.32 2.60
C TYR A 58 -5.48 -11.21 3.79
N SER A 59 -4.88 -11.04 4.97
CA SER A 59 -5.18 -11.83 6.16
C SER A 59 -6.47 -11.39 6.88
N THR A 60 -7.07 -10.27 6.48
CA THR A 60 -8.33 -9.76 7.04
C THR A 60 -9.54 -10.25 6.23
N TYR A 61 -9.33 -11.08 5.18
CA TYR A 61 -10.35 -11.78 4.40
C TYR A 61 -10.34 -13.28 4.67
#